data_AF-A0A370GIW4-F1
#
_entry.id   AF-A0A370GIW4-F1
#
_cell.length_a   1.000
_cell.length_b   1.000
_cell.length_c   1.000
_cell.angle_alpha   90.00
_cell.angle_beta   90.00
_cell.angle_gamma   90.00
#
_symmetry.space_group_name_H-M   'P 1'
#
loop_
_entity.id
_entity.type
_entity.pdbx_description
1 polymer ?
#
loop_
_entity_poly.entity_id
_entity_poly.type
_entity_poly.pdbx_seq_one_letter_code
_entity_poly.pdbx_strand_id
1 'polypeptide(L)'
;MTSNSDRYLLSNGTDDRVTLFHDGRVKVWSRFHLWEIIESGRHNALGEFVRLAAGRILQVQGPSGARQKPTFVASIDPTLGDRDAATVAGDNGTFVTFHHDGSITVGNDCRDIEETVNLGREGLAGSESGRGGSVMVFFAGSYRPKTPRRCDHEVQIPEIRPQPRRRYPDEYEIREGKIGPR
;
A
#
# COMPACT_ATOMS: atom_id res chain seq x y z
N MET A 1 -8.63 21.56 -12.95
CA MET A 1 -8.55 20.75 -11.72
C MET A 1 -8.34 19.31 -12.14
N THR A 2 -7.11 18.81 -12.05
CA THR A 2 -6.78 17.45 -12.47
C THR A 2 -7.46 16.48 -11.50
N SER A 3 -8.38 15.65 -11.99
CA SER A 3 -9.07 14.68 -11.15
C SER A 3 -8.03 13.77 -10.49
N ASN A 4 -8.29 13.46 -9.23
CA ASN A 4 -7.47 12.62 -8.39
C ASN A 4 -7.36 11.26 -9.10
N SER A 5 -6.20 10.98 -9.72
CA SER A 5 -5.88 9.85 -10.60
C SER A 5 -6.68 8.58 -10.32
N ASP A 6 -7.25 8.00 -11.37
CA ASP A 6 -7.93 6.70 -11.35
C ASP A 6 -7.09 5.67 -10.55
N ARG A 7 -7.78 4.96 -9.67
CA ARG A 7 -7.16 4.09 -8.65
C ARG A 7 -8.14 3.07 -8.13
N TYR A 8 -7.62 1.94 -7.67
CA TYR A 8 -8.36 0.96 -6.90
C TYR A 8 -8.12 1.19 -5.41
N LEU A 9 -9.19 1.16 -4.63
CA LEU A 9 -9.10 1.25 -3.17
C LEU A 9 -9.43 -0.13 -2.59
N LEU A 10 -8.49 -0.73 -1.88
CA LEU A 10 -8.64 -2.01 -1.21
C LEU A 10 -8.64 -1.83 0.32
N SER A 11 -9.16 -2.82 1.03
CA SER A 11 -9.26 -2.83 2.50
C SER A 11 -9.13 -4.26 3.04
N ASN A 12 -8.62 -4.41 4.25
CA ASN A 12 -8.66 -5.65 5.04
C ASN A 12 -9.92 -5.76 5.93
N GLY A 13 -10.96 -4.96 5.66
CA GLY A 13 -12.18 -4.89 6.47
C GLY A 13 -12.08 -3.96 7.68
N THR A 14 -10.91 -3.40 7.97
CA THR A 14 -10.70 -2.44 9.07
C THR A 14 -10.67 -0.99 8.55
N ASP A 15 -9.86 -0.11 9.13
CA ASP A 15 -9.56 1.23 8.65
C ASP A 15 -8.26 1.33 7.83
N ASP A 16 -7.57 0.21 7.66
CA ASP A 16 -6.40 0.11 6.80
C ASP A 16 -6.79 0.04 5.34
N ARG A 17 -6.06 0.79 4.52
CA ARG A 17 -6.40 0.97 3.11
C ARG A 17 -5.17 0.80 2.25
N VAL A 18 -5.37 0.14 1.12
CA VAL A 18 -4.37 0.08 0.06
C VAL A 18 -4.92 0.79 -1.16
N THR A 19 -4.16 1.74 -1.68
CA THR A 19 -4.48 2.43 -2.92
C THR A 19 -3.52 1.93 -4.00
N LEU A 20 -4.05 1.22 -4.99
CA LEU A 20 -3.31 0.88 -6.20
C LEU A 20 -3.60 1.95 -7.23
N PHE A 21 -2.55 2.69 -7.59
CA PHE A 21 -2.65 3.73 -8.60
C PHE A 21 -2.56 3.10 -9.99
N HIS A 22 -3.25 3.72 -10.95
CA HIS A 22 -3.15 3.35 -12.35
C HIS A 22 -1.74 3.51 -12.95
N ASP A 23 -0.79 4.13 -12.23
CA ASP A 23 0.63 4.20 -12.62
C ASP A 23 1.50 3.10 -11.98
N GLY A 24 0.89 2.12 -11.31
CA GLY A 24 1.57 0.97 -10.72
C GLY A 24 2.14 1.19 -9.33
N ARG A 25 2.11 2.42 -8.79
CA ARG A 25 2.46 2.67 -7.38
C ARG A 25 1.41 2.10 -6.46
N VAL A 26 1.84 1.74 -5.25
CA VAL A 26 0.95 1.26 -4.21
C VAL A 26 1.15 2.08 -2.95
N LYS A 27 0.05 2.60 -2.38
CA LYS A 27 0.06 3.27 -1.08
C LYS A 27 -0.72 2.47 -0.06
N VAL A 28 -0.05 1.99 0.97
CA VAL A 28 -0.68 1.45 2.18
C VAL A 28 -0.80 2.58 3.20
N TRP A 29 -1.96 2.75 3.81
CA TRP A 29 -2.18 3.81 4.78
C TRP A 29 -3.23 3.45 5.81
N SER A 30 -3.06 4.02 7.01
CA SER A 30 -4.00 3.90 8.13
C SER A 30 -4.26 5.27 8.75
N ARG A 31 -5.36 5.37 9.46
CA ARG A 31 -5.69 6.55 10.30
C ARG A 31 -5.29 6.37 11.75
N PHE A 32 -5.08 5.13 12.19
CA PHE A 32 -4.99 4.78 13.61
C PHE A 32 -3.60 4.35 14.05
N HIS A 33 -2.68 4.12 13.12
CA HIS A 33 -1.33 3.72 13.44
C HIS A 33 -0.34 4.14 12.36
N LEU A 34 0.94 4.08 12.73
CA LEU A 34 2.06 4.12 11.81
C LEU A 34 2.27 2.74 11.20
N TRP A 35 2.93 2.70 10.04
CA TRP A 35 3.30 1.44 9.40
C TRP A 35 4.78 1.18 9.63
N GLU A 36 5.12 -0.10 9.82
CA GLU A 36 6.49 -0.58 9.91
C GLU A 36 6.74 -1.55 8.76
N ILE A 37 7.87 -1.40 8.07
CA ILE A 37 8.34 -2.38 7.09
C ILE A 37 9.05 -3.47 7.91
N ILE A 38 8.39 -4.61 8.07
CA ILE A 38 8.86 -5.71 8.92
C ILE A 38 9.64 -6.77 8.14
N GLU A 39 9.47 -6.81 6.82
CA GLU A 39 10.17 -7.75 5.94
C GLU A 39 10.31 -7.14 4.55
N SER A 40 11.40 -7.48 3.87
CA SER A 40 11.57 -7.22 2.45
C SER A 40 12.39 -8.33 1.82
N GLY A 41 12.18 -8.57 0.53
CA GLY A 41 12.92 -9.60 -0.17
C GLY A 41 12.49 -9.79 -1.60
N ARG A 42 13.08 -10.81 -2.23
CA ARG A 42 12.69 -11.32 -3.54
C ARG A 42 11.78 -12.52 -3.35
N HIS A 43 10.62 -12.52 -4.00
CA HIS A 43 9.72 -13.68 -4.02
C HIS A 43 9.90 -14.52 -5.28
N ASN A 44 10.55 -13.97 -6.31
CA ASN A 44 11.03 -14.70 -7.47
C ASN A 44 12.30 -14.04 -8.06
N ALA A 45 12.80 -14.56 -9.19
CA ALA A 45 14.04 -14.07 -9.80
C ALA A 45 14.00 -12.61 -10.29
N LEU A 46 12.81 -12.08 -10.60
CA LEU A 46 12.59 -10.77 -11.21
C LEU A 46 11.80 -9.80 -10.33
N GLY A 47 11.27 -10.25 -9.19
CA GLY A 47 10.26 -9.54 -8.43
C GLY A 47 10.59 -9.42 -6.94
N GLU A 48 10.38 -8.22 -6.42
CA GLU A 48 10.58 -7.88 -5.01
C GLU A 48 9.25 -7.60 -4.28
N PHE A 49 9.30 -7.70 -2.96
CA PHE A 49 8.18 -7.41 -2.06
C PHE A 49 8.65 -6.72 -0.78
N VAL A 50 7.70 -6.07 -0.13
CA VAL A 50 7.77 -5.59 1.26
C VAL A 50 6.54 -6.06 2.02
N ARG A 51 6.74 -6.46 3.27
CA ARG A 51 5.65 -6.74 4.21
C ARG A 51 5.58 -5.63 5.24
N LEU A 52 4.36 -5.12 5.43
CA LEU A 52 4.06 -4.01 6.31
C LEU A 52 3.19 -4.50 7.46
N ALA A 53 3.54 -4.13 8.68
CA ALA A 53 2.71 -4.37 9.87
C ALA A 53 2.29 -3.06 10.52
N ALA A 54 1.21 -3.14 11.30
CA ALA A 54 0.81 -2.04 12.16
C ALA A 54 1.88 -1.82 13.25
N GLY A 55 2.47 -0.63 13.23
CA GLY A 55 3.42 -0.19 14.25
C GLY A 55 2.72 0.60 15.36
N ARG A 56 3.38 1.66 15.83
CA ARG A 56 2.85 2.54 16.88
C ARG A 56 1.45 3.08 16.57
N ILE A 57 0.52 2.87 17.51
CA ILE A 57 -0.84 3.42 17.49
C ILE A 57 -0.82 4.94 17.70
N LEU A 58 -1.67 5.66 16.97
CA LEU A 58 -1.85 7.10 17.06
C LEU A 58 -3.05 7.43 17.94
N GLN A 59 -2.86 8.25 18.95
CA GLN A 59 -3.89 8.67 19.92
C GLN A 59 -4.74 9.85 19.42
N VAL A 60 -4.92 9.97 18.11
CA VAL A 60 -5.60 11.11 17.48
C VAL A 60 -6.78 10.61 16.66
N GLN A 61 -7.97 11.13 16.95
CA GLN A 61 -9.15 10.83 16.14
C GLN A 61 -8.98 11.47 14.76
N GLY A 62 -8.82 10.63 13.74
CA GLY A 62 -8.86 11.08 12.35
C GLY A 62 -10.24 11.63 11.98
N PRO A 63 -10.35 12.44 10.91
CA PRO A 63 -11.59 13.05 10.47
C PRO A 63 -12.70 11.99 10.25
N SER A 64 -13.82 12.19 10.93
CA SER A 64 -15.06 11.44 10.82
C SER A 64 -15.85 11.86 9.57
N GLY A 65 -15.25 11.65 8.39
CA GLY A 65 -15.89 11.94 7.10
C GLY A 65 -16.43 10.69 6.40
N ALA A 66 -17.29 10.89 5.40
CA ALA A 66 -17.77 9.84 4.51
C ALA A 66 -16.57 9.06 3.92
N ARG A 67 -16.58 7.74 4.11
CA ARG A 67 -15.51 6.86 3.62
C ARG A 67 -15.79 6.48 2.18
N GLN A 68 -14.79 6.63 1.30
CA GLN A 68 -14.87 6.05 -0.04
C GLN A 68 -14.99 4.52 0.12
N LYS A 69 -16.01 3.94 -0.51
CA LYS A 69 -16.22 2.48 -0.50
C LYS A 69 -15.03 1.81 -1.20
N PRO A 70 -14.34 0.84 -0.57
CA PRO A 70 -13.31 0.06 -1.24
C PRO A 70 -13.91 -0.73 -2.41
N THR A 71 -13.13 -0.87 -3.49
CA THR A 71 -13.42 -1.75 -4.62
C THR A 71 -13.39 -3.22 -4.19
N PHE A 72 -12.48 -3.56 -3.27
CA PHE A 72 -12.33 -4.90 -2.72
C PHE A 72 -12.12 -4.83 -1.21
N VAL A 73 -12.67 -5.80 -0.49
CA VAL A 73 -12.50 -5.95 0.95
C VAL A 73 -12.13 -7.41 1.25
N ALA A 74 -10.93 -7.63 1.77
CA ALA A 74 -10.51 -8.94 2.25
C ALA A 74 -11.24 -9.28 3.56
N SER A 75 -11.65 -10.53 3.72
CA SER A 75 -12.17 -11.04 4.99
C SER A 75 -11.01 -11.56 5.83
N ILE A 76 -10.73 -10.93 6.96
CA ILE A 76 -9.67 -11.34 7.87
C ILE A 76 -10.23 -12.12 9.06
N ASP A 77 -9.42 -13.02 9.59
CA ASP A 77 -9.68 -13.85 10.76
C ASP A 77 -8.36 -13.93 11.54
N PRO A 78 -8.18 -13.10 12.59
CA PRO A 78 -6.92 -13.03 13.34
C PRO A 78 -6.45 -14.36 13.93
N THR A 79 -7.35 -15.35 14.10
CA THR A 79 -6.98 -16.67 14.63
C THR A 79 -6.10 -17.48 13.68
N LEU A 80 -6.06 -17.10 12.40
CA LEU A 80 -5.27 -17.75 11.37
C LEU A 80 -3.85 -17.18 11.19
N GLY A 81 -3.47 -16.16 11.97
CA GLY A 81 -2.11 -15.64 12.04
C GLY A 81 -1.62 -14.99 10.74
N ASP A 82 -0.39 -15.29 10.32
CA ASP A 82 0.26 -14.67 9.16
C ASP A 82 -0.17 -15.23 7.80
N ARG A 83 -1.12 -16.16 7.78
CA ARG A 83 -1.63 -16.75 6.54
C ARG A 83 -2.26 -15.70 5.63
N ASP A 84 -2.16 -15.95 4.33
CA ASP A 84 -2.82 -15.14 3.30
C ASP A 84 -4.34 -15.19 3.48
N ALA A 85 -4.96 -14.03 3.63
CA ALA A 85 -6.41 -13.86 3.67
C ALA A 85 -6.99 -13.61 2.28
N ALA A 86 -6.32 -12.76 1.49
CA ALA A 86 -6.66 -12.53 0.09
C ALA A 86 -5.49 -11.89 -0.65
N THR A 87 -5.36 -12.20 -1.93
CA THR A 87 -4.41 -11.54 -2.84
C THR A 87 -5.17 -10.81 -3.95
N VAL A 88 -4.82 -9.54 -4.15
CA VAL A 88 -5.25 -8.74 -5.30
C VAL A 88 -4.05 -8.52 -6.22
N ALA A 89 -4.20 -8.83 -7.50
CA ALA A 89 -3.12 -8.68 -8.48
C ALA A 89 -3.51 -7.73 -9.63
N GLY A 90 -2.53 -6.99 -10.11
CA GLY A 90 -2.62 -6.15 -11.30
C GLY A 90 -2.01 -6.83 -12.52
N ASP A 91 -2.55 -6.55 -13.70
CA ASP A 91 -2.03 -7.02 -15.00
C ASP A 91 -0.59 -6.55 -15.33
N ASN A 92 -0.03 -5.62 -14.54
CA ASN A 92 1.35 -5.17 -14.62
C ASN A 92 2.29 -5.90 -13.64
N GLY A 93 1.80 -7.00 -13.03
CA GLY A 93 2.51 -7.81 -12.06
C GLY A 93 2.53 -7.26 -10.64
N THR A 94 1.96 -6.08 -10.37
CA THR A 94 1.83 -5.57 -8.99
C THR A 94 0.87 -6.48 -8.21
N PHE A 95 1.19 -6.81 -6.98
CA PHE A 95 0.30 -7.57 -6.11
C PHE A 95 0.24 -6.99 -4.71
N VAL A 96 -0.89 -7.22 -4.06
CA VAL A 96 -1.17 -6.89 -2.67
C VAL A 96 -1.77 -8.11 -2.01
N THR A 97 -1.11 -8.65 -1.00
CA THR A 97 -1.61 -9.76 -0.19
C THR A 97 -1.96 -9.23 1.20
N PHE A 98 -3.21 -9.42 1.59
CA PHE A 98 -3.68 -9.18 2.94
C PHE A 98 -3.46 -10.45 3.76
N HIS A 99 -2.92 -10.29 4.96
CA HIS A 99 -2.74 -11.40 5.90
C HIS A 99 -3.78 -11.34 7.01
N HIS A 100 -4.07 -12.50 7.60
CA HIS A 100 -5.05 -12.66 8.66
C HIS A 100 -4.69 -11.89 9.95
N ASP A 101 -3.39 -11.68 10.21
CA ASP A 101 -2.85 -10.88 11.32
C ASP A 101 -2.94 -9.35 11.10
N GLY A 102 -3.48 -8.91 9.95
CA GLY A 102 -3.62 -7.50 9.58
C GLY A 102 -2.40 -6.91 8.87
N SER A 103 -1.29 -7.64 8.75
CA SER A 103 -0.16 -7.24 7.91
C SER A 103 -0.51 -7.27 6.42
N ILE A 104 0.25 -6.51 5.63
CA ILE A 104 0.00 -6.35 4.19
C ILE A 104 1.32 -6.50 3.44
N THR A 105 1.38 -7.46 2.54
CA THR A 105 2.50 -7.62 1.60
C THR A 105 2.18 -6.88 0.30
N VAL A 106 3.14 -6.09 -0.18
CA VAL A 106 3.08 -5.38 -1.46
C VAL A 106 4.31 -5.75 -2.27
N GLY A 107 4.13 -6.13 -3.53
CA GLY A 107 5.25 -6.46 -4.39
C GLY A 107 4.92 -6.37 -5.87
N ASN A 108 5.90 -6.74 -6.69
CA ASN A 108 5.71 -6.91 -8.13
C ASN A 108 6.36 -8.21 -8.61
N ASP A 109 5.73 -8.90 -9.55
CA ASP A 109 6.20 -10.20 -10.06
C ASP A 109 7.42 -10.10 -10.99
N CYS A 110 7.72 -8.92 -11.54
CA CYS A 110 8.79 -8.75 -12.54
C CYS A 110 9.55 -7.43 -12.43
N ARG A 111 9.40 -6.70 -11.32
CA ARG A 111 10.06 -5.43 -11.09
C ARG A 111 10.64 -5.37 -9.69
N ASP A 112 11.81 -4.76 -9.60
CA ASP A 112 12.43 -4.40 -8.34
C ASP A 112 11.69 -3.22 -7.70
N ILE A 113 11.79 -3.12 -6.37
CA ILE A 113 11.34 -1.94 -5.64
C ILE A 113 12.38 -0.84 -5.85
N GLU A 114 11.94 0.26 -6.47
CA GLU A 114 12.79 1.44 -6.66
C GLU A 114 12.98 2.19 -5.34
N GLU A 115 11.87 2.40 -4.62
CA GLU A 115 11.85 3.13 -3.35
C GLU A 115 10.62 2.78 -2.51
N THR A 116 10.76 2.82 -1.20
CA THR A 116 9.65 2.97 -0.26
C THR A 116 9.68 4.34 0.43
N VAL A 117 8.54 5.01 0.54
CA VAL A 117 8.43 6.26 1.30
C VAL A 117 7.42 6.08 2.43
N ASN A 118 7.94 5.80 3.63
CA ASN A 118 7.16 5.64 4.86
C ASN A 118 7.02 6.98 5.58
N LEU A 119 5.81 7.51 5.67
CA LEU A 119 5.54 8.75 6.38
C LEU A 119 4.58 8.54 7.55
N GLY A 120 4.87 9.25 8.64
CA GLY A 120 3.97 9.43 9.76
C GLY A 120 3.45 10.86 9.84
N ARG A 121 2.33 11.03 10.53
CA ARG A 121 1.75 12.32 10.90
C ARG A 121 1.10 12.20 12.27
N GLU A 122 1.59 12.99 13.22
CA GLU A 122 1.07 12.98 14.60
C GLU A 122 -0.09 13.96 14.80
N GLY A 123 -0.09 15.12 14.14
CA GLY A 123 -1.18 16.09 14.21
C GLY A 123 -2.10 16.02 12.99
N LEU A 124 -3.33 15.52 13.15
CA LEU A 124 -4.31 15.43 12.04
C LEU A 124 -5.13 16.72 11.83
N ALA A 125 -4.91 17.74 12.66
CA ALA A 125 -5.61 19.01 12.59
C ALA A 125 -5.37 19.71 11.23
N GLY A 126 -6.45 19.93 10.48
CA GLY A 126 -6.43 20.71 9.23
C GLY A 126 -6.18 19.93 7.93
N SER A 127 -6.03 18.60 7.95
CA SER A 127 -5.92 17.80 6.72
C SER A 127 -7.20 17.04 6.40
N GLU A 128 -7.77 17.25 5.21
CA GLU A 128 -8.93 16.52 4.70
C GLU A 128 -8.71 15.00 4.61
N SER A 129 -7.44 14.55 4.46
CA SER A 129 -7.13 13.14 4.26
C SER A 129 -7.23 12.31 5.55
N GLY A 130 -6.88 12.90 6.69
CA GLY A 130 -6.91 12.25 7.99
C GLY A 130 -5.95 11.09 8.20
N ARG A 131 -4.92 10.97 7.36
CA ARG A 131 -4.00 9.82 7.38
C ARG A 131 -2.95 9.99 8.47
N GLY A 132 -2.83 8.97 9.30
CA GLY A 132 -1.86 8.93 10.40
C GLY A 132 -0.54 8.32 9.98
N GLY A 133 -0.57 7.15 9.33
CA GLY A 133 0.62 6.47 8.79
C GLY A 133 0.42 6.08 7.34
N SER A 134 1.48 6.13 6.52
CA SER A 134 1.43 5.60 5.17
C SER A 134 2.79 5.18 4.60
N VAL A 135 2.80 4.09 3.85
CA VAL A 135 3.95 3.65 3.04
C VAL A 135 3.55 3.71 1.58
N MET A 136 4.32 4.42 0.77
CA MET A 136 4.24 4.34 -0.68
C MET A 136 5.35 3.41 -1.19
N VAL A 137 5.02 2.50 -2.10
CA VAL A 137 5.96 1.59 -2.76
C VAL A 137 6.01 1.93 -4.25
N PHE A 138 7.22 2.14 -4.75
CA PHE A 138 7.54 2.43 -6.14
C PHE A 138 8.31 1.25 -6.75
N PHE A 139 8.03 0.93 -8.01
CA PHE A 139 8.67 -0.18 -8.72
C PHE A 139 9.43 0.34 -9.95
N ALA A 140 10.63 -0.17 -10.17
CA ALA A 140 11.47 0.23 -11.29
C ALA A 140 11.05 -0.48 -12.59
N GLY A 141 11.02 0.26 -13.69
CA GLY A 141 10.74 -0.29 -15.02
C GLY A 141 9.26 -0.57 -15.30
N SER A 142 9.01 -1.21 -16.45
CA SER A 142 7.67 -1.40 -17.02
C SER A 142 7.39 -2.85 -17.45
N TYR A 143 8.20 -3.82 -17.01
CA TYR A 143 8.03 -5.21 -17.41
C TYR A 143 6.71 -5.78 -16.87
N ARG A 144 5.99 -6.53 -17.72
CA ARG A 144 4.74 -7.21 -17.37
C ARG A 144 4.94 -8.72 -17.36
N PRO A 145 4.41 -9.45 -16.37
CA PRO A 145 4.49 -10.90 -16.36
C PRO A 145 3.69 -11.48 -17.54
N LYS A 146 4.23 -12.52 -18.18
CA LYS A 146 3.52 -13.26 -19.24
C LYS A 146 2.35 -14.07 -18.70
N THR A 147 2.46 -14.51 -17.45
CA THR A 147 1.46 -15.33 -16.76
C THR A 147 0.94 -14.54 -15.58
N PRO A 148 -0.36 -14.20 -15.54
CA PRO A 148 -0.95 -13.53 -14.40
C PRO A 148 -0.77 -14.33 -13.11
N ARG A 149 -0.51 -13.63 -12.01
CA ARG A 149 -0.49 -14.22 -10.67
C ARG A 149 -1.87 -14.76 -10.33
N ARG A 150 -1.91 -15.94 -9.70
CA ARG A 150 -3.13 -16.46 -9.07
C ARG A 150 -3.55 -15.51 -7.94
N CYS A 151 -4.76 -15.00 -8.01
CA CYS A 151 -5.30 -14.02 -7.07
C CYS A 151 -6.80 -14.21 -6.87
N ASP A 152 -7.34 -13.58 -5.83
CA ASP A 152 -8.77 -13.55 -5.51
C ASP A 152 -9.49 -12.42 -6.25
N HIS A 153 -8.74 -11.38 -6.64
CA HIS A 153 -9.26 -10.26 -7.43
C HIS A 153 -8.19 -9.71 -8.36
N GLU A 154 -8.55 -9.50 -9.62
CA GLU A 154 -7.68 -8.93 -10.64
C GLU A 154 -8.10 -7.50 -10.97
N VAL A 155 -7.12 -6.61 -11.14
CA VAL A 155 -7.32 -5.22 -11.55
C VAL A 155 -6.47 -4.86 -12.75
N GLN A 156 -6.96 -3.95 -13.58
CA GLN A 156 -6.20 -3.45 -14.74
C GLN A 156 -5.44 -2.20 -14.37
N ILE A 157 -4.11 -2.19 -14.57
CA ILE A 157 -3.24 -1.05 -14.26
C ILE A 157 -2.58 -0.58 -15.55
N PRO A 158 -3.00 0.58 -16.11
CA PRO A 158 -2.48 1.07 -17.38
C PRO A 158 -1.02 1.55 -17.28
N GLU A 159 -0.38 1.79 -18.43
CA GLU A 159 0.97 2.34 -18.50
C GLU A 159 0.94 3.87 -18.54
N ILE A 160 0.81 4.47 -17.35
CA ILE A 160 0.88 5.92 -17.20
C ILE A 160 2.17 6.25 -16.45
N ARG A 161 2.88 7.31 -16.86
CA ARG A 161 4.06 7.78 -16.12
C ARG A 161 3.66 8.11 -14.68
N PRO A 162 4.42 7.63 -13.68
CA PRO A 162 4.10 7.88 -12.30
C PRO A 162 4.14 9.37 -11.99
N GLN A 163 3.12 9.86 -11.29
CA GLN A 163 3.11 11.25 -10.86
C GLN A 163 4.04 11.46 -9.66
N PRO A 164 4.84 12.55 -9.65
CA PRO A 164 5.69 12.87 -8.52
C PRO A 164 4.84 13.09 -7.26
N ARG A 165 5.32 12.56 -6.14
CA ARG A 165 4.62 12.72 -4.86
C ARG A 165 4.80 14.14 -4.33
N ARG A 166 3.75 14.67 -3.69
CA ARG A 166 3.83 15.81 -2.77
C ARG A 166 3.62 15.34 -1.33
N ARG A 167 4.43 15.85 -0.39
CA ARG A 167 4.18 15.65 1.04
C ARG A 167 3.06 16.58 1.48
N TYR A 168 2.23 16.13 2.40
CA TYR A 168 1.31 17.01 3.11
C TYR A 168 2.05 17.77 4.21
N PRO A 169 1.56 18.94 4.64
CA PRO A 169 2.05 19.60 5.84
C PRO A 169 2.05 18.64 7.04
N ASP A 170 3.08 18.74 7.88
CA ASP A 170 3.30 17.93 9.09
C ASP A 170 3.60 16.44 8.86
N GLU A 171 3.75 15.98 7.61
CA GLU A 171 4.27 14.63 7.36
C GLU A 171 5.79 14.60 7.58
N TYR A 172 6.25 13.66 8.41
CA TYR A 172 7.67 13.33 8.57
C TYR A 172 7.96 11.95 7.99
N GLU A 173 9.19 11.74 7.53
CA GLU A 173 9.61 10.47 6.97
C GLU A 173 10.23 9.57 8.03
N ILE A 174 9.76 8.34 8.10
CA ILE A 174 10.31 7.27 8.91
C ILE A 174 11.31 6.53 8.00
N ARG A 175 12.59 6.63 8.35
CA ARG A 175 13.69 6.05 7.55
C ARG A 175 14.00 4.59 7.88
N GLU A 176 13.49 4.10 9.00
CA GLU A 176 13.63 2.71 9.40
C GLU A 176 12.95 1.78 8.39
N GLY A 177 13.66 0.74 7.96
CA GLY A 177 13.18 -0.23 6.96
C GLY A 177 13.08 0.33 5.53
N LYS A 178 13.50 1.57 5.25
CA LYS A 178 13.41 2.18 3.92
C LYS A 178 14.24 1.40 2.87
N ILE A 179 13.64 1.16 1.71
CA ILE A 179 14.29 0.66 0.48
C ILE A 179 14.43 1.83 -0.51
N GLY A 180 15.51 1.85 -1.30
CA GLY A 180 15.76 2.88 -2.31
C GLY A 180 16.59 4.08 -1.81
N PRO A 181 16.72 5.16 -2.62
CA PRO A 181 17.63 6.26 -2.31
C PRO A 181 17.24 7.03 -1.03
N ARG A 182 18.26 7.47 -0.28
CA ARG A 182 18.15 8.11 1.05
C ARG A 182 17.83 9.60 1.02
#